data_AF-A0A3B4HB48-F1
#
_entry.id   AF-A0A3B4HB48-F1
#
_cell.length_a   1.000
_cell.length_b   1.000
_cell.length_c   1.000
_cell.angle_alpha   90.00
_cell.angle_beta   90.00
_cell.angle_gamma   90.00
#
_symmetry.space_group_name_H-M   'P 1'
#
loop_
_entity.id
_entity.type
_entity.pdbx_description
1 polymer ?
#
loop_
_entity_poly.entity_id
_entity_poly.type
_entity_poly.pdbx_seq_one_letter_code
_entity_poly.pdbx_strand_id
1 'polypeptide(L)'
;YCGRMMILVIMLSYTGILRPAGRKALCVFCNVESCICWQQFEVVKGNFSRTFLHVGYHKIAEIPAGACNISIQETKKSQNYLALLSQRGVSIINGNWLINRPGIYVALGTYLTYRRPNEIRSRNGESITAPGPLTEDLHVYVWTWDPASPGHLPPSHRRSRQWDRNFSYCEVRDVRFI
;
A
#
# COMPACT_ATOMS: atom_id res chain seq x y z
N TYR A 1 29.31 -8.18 -6.54
CA TYR A 1 28.06 -8.90 -6.22
C TYR A 1 27.03 -8.61 -7.28
N CYS A 2 26.50 -9.63 -7.96
CA CYS A 2 25.46 -9.45 -8.97
C CYS A 2 24.09 -9.52 -8.29
N GLY A 3 23.40 -8.38 -8.16
CA GLY A 3 22.12 -8.29 -7.46
C GLY A 3 21.03 -9.12 -8.14
N ARG A 4 20.13 -9.72 -7.37
CA ARG A 4 18.98 -10.46 -7.92
C ARG A 4 18.12 -9.52 -8.77
N MET A 5 18.03 -9.80 -10.07
CA MET A 5 17.04 -9.19 -10.96
C MET A 5 15.64 -9.66 -10.56
N MET A 6 14.96 -8.89 -9.69
CA MET A 6 13.59 -9.14 -9.28
C MET A 6 12.68 -8.17 -10.03
N ILE A 7 11.74 -8.69 -10.82
CA ILE A 7 10.68 -7.86 -11.41
C ILE A 7 9.45 -8.00 -10.51
N LEU A 8 9.26 -7.00 -9.65
CA LEU A 8 8.07 -6.86 -8.81
C LEU A 8 7.03 -6.06 -9.58
N VAL A 9 5.92 -6.69 -9.97
CA VAL A 9 4.80 -6.04 -10.69
C VAL A 9 3.63 -5.88 -9.74
N ILE A 10 3.36 -4.67 -9.28
CA ILE A 10 2.24 -4.37 -8.38
C ILE A 10 1.13 -3.68 -9.16
N MET A 11 -0.04 -4.33 -9.21
CA MET A 11 -1.26 -3.68 -9.66
C MET A 11 -1.95 -3.01 -8.47
N LEU A 12 -2.23 -1.73 -8.65
CA LEU A 12 -3.14 -0.95 -7.81
C LEU A 12 -4.46 -0.79 -8.56
N SER A 13 -5.58 -0.84 -7.84
CA SER A 13 -6.89 -0.49 -8.37
C SER A 13 -7.76 0.06 -7.24
N TYR A 14 -8.38 1.21 -7.44
CA TYR A 14 -9.36 1.76 -6.50
C TYR A 14 -10.43 2.56 -7.24
N THR A 15 -11.62 2.67 -6.63
CA THR A 15 -12.65 3.63 -7.06
C THR A 15 -12.41 4.95 -6.35
N GLY A 16 -11.88 5.94 -7.07
CA GLY A 16 -11.64 7.29 -6.56
C GLY A 16 -12.87 8.19 -6.66
N ILE A 17 -12.95 9.24 -5.84
CA ILE A 17 -14.02 10.24 -5.93
C ILE A 17 -13.60 11.36 -6.88
N LEU A 18 -14.27 11.49 -8.04
CA LEU A 18 -14.17 12.70 -8.83
C LEU A 18 -14.91 13.85 -8.12
N ARG A 19 -14.19 14.94 -7.81
CA ARG A 19 -14.81 16.20 -7.40
C ARG A 19 -15.66 16.71 -8.57
N PRO A 20 -16.98 16.94 -8.40
CA PRO A 20 -17.85 17.26 -9.52
C PRO A 20 -17.52 18.64 -10.11
N ALA A 21 -16.96 18.65 -11.31
CA ALA A 21 -16.76 19.85 -12.13
C ALA A 21 -18.09 20.34 -12.73
N GLY A 22 -19.01 20.76 -11.85
CA GLY A 22 -20.12 21.66 -12.23
C GLY A 22 -21.29 21.07 -13.03
N ARG A 23 -21.83 19.89 -12.68
CA ARG A 23 -23.24 19.52 -12.94
C ARG A 23 -23.75 18.41 -12.02
N LYS A 24 -25.08 18.33 -11.85
CA LYS A 24 -25.79 17.36 -10.99
C LYS A 24 -26.41 16.24 -11.84
N ALA A 25 -25.99 15.00 -11.62
CA ALA A 25 -26.61 13.75 -12.08
C ALA A 25 -26.10 12.49 -11.12
N LEU A 26 -27.08 10.90 -9.71
CA LEU A 26 -28.27 10.49 -8.88
C LEU A 26 -27.76 10.02 -7.50
N CYS A 27 -28.63 9.95 -6.49
CA CYS A 27 -28.34 9.32 -5.21
C CYS A 27 -28.81 7.86 -5.21
N VAL A 28 -28.05 6.95 -4.57
CA VAL A 28 -28.44 5.54 -4.38
C VAL A 28 -29.10 5.31 -3.01
N PHE A 29 -28.87 6.22 -2.04
CA PHE A 29 -29.55 6.24 -0.74
C PHE A 29 -29.90 7.68 -0.38
N CYS A 30 -31.18 8.06 -0.40
CA CYS A 30 -31.63 9.36 0.12
C CYS A 30 -33.12 9.36 0.48
N ASN A 31 -33.41 9.26 1.79
CA ASN A 31 -34.77 9.39 2.37
C ASN A 31 -34.84 10.57 3.37
N VAL A 32 -34.03 11.62 3.15
CA VAL A 32 -34.02 12.87 3.95
C VAL A 32 -33.73 14.07 3.05
N GLU A 33 -34.36 15.21 3.33
CA GLU A 33 -34.53 16.34 2.40
C GLU A 33 -33.27 17.22 2.17
N SER A 34 -32.11 16.81 2.66
CA SER A 34 -30.83 17.54 2.53
C SER A 34 -29.78 16.70 1.77
N CYS A 35 -30.14 16.22 0.58
CA CYS A 35 -29.35 15.26 -0.19
C CYS A 35 -28.05 15.87 -0.77
N ILE A 36 -26.94 15.73 -0.06
CA ILE A 36 -25.64 16.30 -0.45
C ILE A 36 -24.76 15.29 -1.20
N CYS A 37 -24.26 15.74 -2.35
CA CYS A 37 -23.22 15.13 -3.19
C CYS A 37 -23.48 13.74 -3.76
N TRP A 38 -23.72 13.73 -5.08
CA TRP A 38 -23.23 12.66 -5.94
C TRP A 38 -21.71 12.52 -5.78
N GLN A 39 -21.19 11.32 -5.99
CA GLN A 39 -19.78 11.05 -6.21
C GLN A 39 -19.68 10.20 -7.47
N GLN A 40 -19.01 10.70 -8.51
CA GLN A 40 -18.75 9.89 -9.69
C GLN A 40 -17.45 9.12 -9.47
N PHE A 41 -17.55 7.79 -9.46
CA PHE A 41 -16.44 6.91 -9.16
C PHE A 41 -15.68 6.53 -10.42
N GLU A 42 -14.38 6.82 -10.43
CA GLU A 42 -13.45 6.40 -11.50
C GLU A 42 -12.57 5.25 -11.00
N VAL A 43 -12.41 4.20 -11.82
CA VAL A 43 -11.54 3.06 -11.51
C VAL A 43 -10.12 3.39 -11.93
N VAL A 44 -9.35 3.99 -11.03
CA VAL A 44 -7.94 4.33 -11.25
C VAL A 44 -7.11 3.05 -11.11
N LYS A 45 -6.36 2.66 -12.15
CA LYS A 45 -5.46 1.50 -12.13
C LYS A 45 -4.02 1.93 -12.25
N GLY A 46 -3.13 1.41 -11.42
CA GLY A 46 -1.70 1.74 -11.44
C GLY A 46 -0.84 0.49 -11.57
N ASN A 47 0.31 0.61 -12.25
CA ASN A 47 1.32 -0.45 -12.30
C ASN A 47 2.69 0.09 -11.84
N PHE A 48 3.28 -0.56 -10.84
CA PHE A 48 4.68 -0.38 -10.45
C PHE A 48 5.52 -1.55 -10.95
N SER A 49 6.64 -1.28 -11.61
CA SER A 49 7.63 -2.28 -12.01
C SER A 49 9.05 -1.74 -11.93
N ARG A 50 9.92 -2.44 -11.17
CA ARG A 50 11.37 -2.23 -11.15
C ARG A 50 12.10 -3.57 -11.12
N THR A 51 13.33 -3.59 -11.66
CA THR A 51 14.26 -4.73 -11.69
C THR A 51 15.19 -4.81 -10.48
N PHE A 52 15.38 -3.69 -9.77
CA PHE A 52 16.26 -3.54 -8.62
C PHE A 52 15.74 -2.49 -7.64
N LEU A 53 15.90 -2.75 -6.35
CA LEU A 53 15.63 -1.86 -5.22
C LEU A 53 16.74 -2.07 -4.18
N HIS A 54 17.17 -1.01 -3.50
CA HIS A 54 18.07 -1.10 -2.34
C HIS A 54 17.30 -1.60 -1.11
N VAL A 55 18.01 -2.07 -0.08
CA VAL A 55 17.39 -2.44 1.21
C VAL A 55 16.74 -1.21 1.84
N GLY A 56 15.50 -1.36 2.34
CA GLY A 56 14.71 -0.26 2.93
C GLY A 56 13.27 -0.19 2.40
N TYR A 57 12.58 0.90 2.73
CA TYR A 57 11.19 1.15 2.35
C TYR A 57 11.11 2.16 1.19
N HIS A 58 10.44 1.78 0.10
CA HIS A 58 10.27 2.60 -1.11
C HIS A 58 8.80 2.97 -1.29
N LYS A 59 8.45 4.26 -1.23
CA LYS A 59 7.06 4.73 -1.49
C LYS A 59 6.80 4.57 -2.98
N ILE A 60 5.83 3.73 -3.33
CA ILE A 60 5.44 3.48 -4.72
C ILE A 60 4.16 4.21 -5.10
N ALA A 61 3.27 4.47 -4.14
CA ALA A 61 2.01 5.17 -4.39
C ALA A 61 1.45 5.86 -3.16
N GLU A 62 0.43 6.67 -3.42
CA GLU A 62 -0.44 7.35 -2.47
C GLU A 62 -1.87 7.12 -2.96
N ILE A 63 -2.75 6.65 -2.07
CA ILE A 63 -4.16 6.42 -2.34
C ILE A 63 -4.93 7.44 -1.50
N PRO A 64 -5.69 8.37 -2.11
CA PRO A 64 -6.22 9.53 -1.40
C PRO A 64 -7.40 9.18 -0.48
N ALA A 65 -7.63 10.05 0.51
CA ALA A 65 -8.83 10.05 1.34
C ALA A 65 -10.11 10.00 0.47
N GLY A 66 -11.09 9.24 0.93
CA GLY A 66 -12.32 8.95 0.20
C GLY A 66 -12.22 7.85 -0.86
N ALA A 67 -11.04 7.30 -1.14
CA ALA A 67 -10.91 6.14 -2.03
C ALA A 67 -11.63 4.89 -1.47
N CYS A 68 -12.39 4.22 -2.34
CA CYS A 68 -13.13 2.99 -2.05
C CYS A 68 -12.61 1.82 -2.90
N ASN A 69 -13.05 0.59 -2.56
CA ASN A 69 -12.79 -0.65 -3.30
C ASN A 69 -11.31 -0.81 -3.71
N ILE A 70 -10.41 -0.64 -2.75
CA ILE A 70 -8.96 -0.66 -2.92
C ILE A 70 -8.48 -2.11 -3.05
N SER A 71 -7.66 -2.36 -4.06
CA SER A 71 -6.92 -3.60 -4.26
C SER A 71 -5.46 -3.28 -4.58
N ILE A 72 -4.56 -3.91 -3.84
CA ILE A 72 -3.10 -3.85 -3.97
C ILE A 72 -2.63 -5.28 -4.13
N GLN A 73 -2.02 -5.63 -5.27
CA GLN A 73 -1.61 -7.00 -5.56
C GLN A 73 -0.22 -7.08 -6.20
N GLU A 74 0.68 -7.81 -5.56
CA GLU A 74 1.87 -8.36 -6.21
C GLU A 74 1.44 -9.45 -7.20
N THR A 75 1.53 -9.16 -8.49
CA THR A 75 1.15 -10.09 -9.56
C THR A 75 2.30 -11.02 -9.95
N LYS A 76 3.56 -10.58 -9.79
CA LYS A 76 4.77 -11.40 -9.89
C LYS A 76 5.46 -11.46 -8.55
N LYS A 77 5.36 -12.63 -7.88
CA LYS A 77 5.92 -12.90 -6.56
C LYS A 77 7.42 -12.62 -6.47
N SER A 78 7.81 -11.90 -5.43
CA SER A 78 9.20 -11.52 -5.11
C SER A 78 9.59 -11.99 -3.69
N GLN A 79 10.64 -11.39 -3.12
CA GLN A 79 11.01 -11.56 -1.69
C GLN A 79 10.83 -10.25 -0.88
N ASN A 80 10.11 -9.28 -1.46
CA ASN A 80 9.78 -8.02 -0.81
C ASN A 80 8.43 -8.12 -0.11
N TYR A 81 8.11 -7.15 0.74
CA TYR A 81 6.82 -7.03 1.41
C TYR A 81 6.13 -5.72 1.04
N LEU A 82 4.84 -5.77 0.73
CA LEU A 82 3.95 -4.62 0.70
C LEU A 82 3.83 -4.07 2.12
N ALA A 83 4.05 -2.78 2.29
CA ALA A 83 3.85 -2.08 3.56
C ALA A 83 2.91 -0.88 3.38
N LEU A 84 2.11 -0.60 4.41
CA LEU A 84 1.14 0.49 4.43
C LEU A 84 1.38 1.39 5.64
N LEU A 85 1.49 2.68 5.37
CA LEU A 85 1.54 3.74 6.38
C LEU A 85 0.40 4.74 6.12
N SER A 86 -0.10 5.37 7.17
CA SER A 86 -0.97 6.54 7.00
C SER A 86 -0.19 7.78 6.56
N GLN A 87 -0.90 8.82 6.13
CA GLN A 87 -0.36 10.15 5.86
C GLN A 87 0.53 10.70 7.00
N ARG A 88 0.18 10.36 8.26
CA ARG A 88 0.90 10.77 9.48
C ARG A 88 2.13 9.91 9.79
N GLY A 89 2.49 8.96 8.93
CA GLY A 89 3.59 8.03 9.13
C GLY A 89 3.30 6.86 10.08
N VAL A 90 2.03 6.66 10.48
CA VAL A 90 1.64 5.53 11.36
C VAL A 90 1.68 4.23 10.56
N SER A 91 2.49 3.26 10.99
CA SER A 91 2.54 1.91 10.41
C SER A 91 1.21 1.16 10.61
N ILE A 92 0.66 0.64 9.51
CA ILE A 92 -0.58 -0.14 9.49
C ILE A 92 -0.28 -1.62 9.20
N ILE A 93 0.47 -1.89 8.14
CA ILE A 93 0.93 -3.24 7.74
C ILE A 93 2.42 -3.16 7.35
N ASN A 94 3.22 -4.11 7.83
CA ASN A 94 4.64 -4.35 7.52
C ASN A 94 5.62 -3.17 7.68
N GLY A 95 5.22 -2.09 8.38
CA GLY A 95 6.12 -1.00 8.77
C GLY A 95 6.95 -1.33 10.02
N ASN A 96 7.79 -0.39 10.44
CA ASN A 96 8.63 -0.47 11.65
C ASN A 96 9.50 -1.75 11.72
N TRP A 97 9.94 -2.30 10.58
CA TRP A 97 10.74 -3.53 10.48
C TRP A 97 10.07 -4.81 11.00
N LEU A 98 8.74 -4.80 11.13
CA LEU A 98 7.96 -5.92 11.66
C LEU A 98 7.05 -6.52 10.60
N ILE A 99 7.31 -7.77 10.22
CA ILE A 99 6.44 -8.52 9.30
C ILE A 99 5.16 -8.94 10.05
N ASN A 100 4.01 -8.43 9.60
CA ASN A 100 2.71 -8.79 10.16
C ASN A 100 2.25 -10.19 9.74
N ARG A 101 1.21 -10.69 10.41
CA ARG A 101 0.54 -11.95 10.05
C ARG A 101 -0.61 -11.64 9.06
N PRO A 102 -0.92 -12.52 8.09
CA PRO A 102 -2.14 -12.41 7.31
C PRO A 102 -3.38 -12.34 8.21
N GLY A 103 -4.34 -11.47 7.89
CA GLY A 103 -5.48 -11.17 8.75
C GLY A 103 -6.25 -9.92 8.32
N ILE A 104 -7.16 -9.46 9.19
CA ILE A 104 -7.91 -8.21 9.00
C ILE A 104 -7.36 -7.15 9.96
N TYR A 105 -7.12 -5.96 9.44
CA TYR A 105 -6.58 -4.80 10.14
C TYR A 105 -7.60 -3.65 10.05
N VAL A 106 -7.88 -2.97 11.16
CA VAL A 106 -8.78 -1.80 11.19
C VAL A 106 -7.93 -0.53 11.20
N ALA A 107 -7.99 0.26 10.12
CA ALA A 107 -7.28 1.52 10.01
C ALA A 107 -7.96 2.44 8.97
N LEU A 108 -7.72 3.75 9.08
CA LEU A 108 -8.18 4.77 8.13
C LEU A 108 -9.71 4.70 7.84
N GLY A 109 -10.49 4.34 8.87
CA GLY A 109 -11.95 4.19 8.79
C GLY A 109 -12.47 2.91 8.14
N THR A 110 -11.60 1.96 7.76
CA THR A 110 -12.01 0.77 7.00
C THR A 110 -11.27 -0.52 7.42
N TYR A 111 -11.65 -1.64 6.80
CA TYR A 111 -11.08 -2.97 7.04
C TYR A 111 -10.08 -3.35 5.94
N LEU A 112 -8.81 -3.42 6.27
CA LEU A 112 -7.73 -3.89 5.40
C LEU A 112 -7.56 -5.41 5.56
N THR A 113 -7.91 -6.17 4.52
CA THR A 113 -7.66 -7.61 4.44
C THR A 113 -6.28 -7.86 3.87
N TYR A 114 -5.34 -8.29 4.72
CA TYR A 114 -3.96 -8.60 4.37
C TYR A 114 -3.75 -10.10 4.12
N ARG A 115 -3.23 -10.46 2.94
CA ARG A 115 -2.98 -11.84 2.52
C ARG A 115 -1.54 -12.01 2.03
N ARG A 116 -0.74 -12.75 2.79
CA ARG A 116 0.57 -13.28 2.34
C ARG A 116 0.48 -14.80 2.16
N PRO A 117 0.37 -15.32 0.91
CA PRO A 117 0.42 -16.75 0.63
C PRO A 117 1.76 -17.36 1.05
N ASN A 118 1.78 -18.67 1.35
CA ASN A 118 2.98 -19.32 1.87
C ASN A 118 4.21 -19.10 0.96
N GLU A 119 5.29 -18.60 1.56
CA GLU A 119 6.49 -18.13 0.86
C GLU A 119 7.19 -19.24 0.06
N ILE A 120 7.12 -20.50 0.52
CA ILE A 120 7.74 -21.66 -0.13
C ILE A 120 6.78 -22.37 -1.09
N ARG A 121 5.51 -22.57 -0.67
CA ARG A 121 4.55 -23.46 -1.35
C ARG A 121 3.63 -22.79 -2.36
N SER A 122 3.48 -21.46 -2.33
CA SER A 122 2.62 -20.73 -3.26
C SER A 122 3.41 -19.96 -4.33
N ARG A 123 2.87 -19.88 -5.54
CA ARG A 123 3.34 -18.96 -6.59
C ARG A 123 2.62 -17.59 -6.55
N ASN A 124 1.52 -17.49 -5.81
CA ASN A 124 0.75 -16.26 -5.69
C ASN A 124 1.53 -15.26 -4.85
N GLY A 125 1.59 -14.00 -5.32
CA GLY A 125 2.17 -12.90 -4.57
C GLY A 125 1.27 -12.43 -3.43
N GLU A 126 1.79 -11.46 -2.68
CA GLU A 126 1.09 -10.78 -1.59
C GLU A 126 -0.03 -9.85 -2.07
N SER A 127 -1.10 -9.69 -1.27
CA SER A 127 -2.13 -8.69 -1.55
C SER A 127 -2.76 -8.06 -0.30
N ILE A 128 -3.28 -6.85 -0.49
CA ILE A 128 -4.07 -6.10 0.51
C ILE A 128 -5.31 -5.54 -0.20
N THR A 129 -6.49 -5.71 0.41
CA THR A 129 -7.73 -5.09 -0.09
C THR A 129 -8.47 -4.34 1.01
N ALA A 130 -9.22 -3.29 0.66
CA ALA A 130 -10.11 -2.59 1.59
C ALA A 130 -11.37 -2.05 0.86
N PRO A 131 -12.55 -2.10 1.49
CA PRO A 131 -13.76 -1.53 0.89
C PRO A 131 -13.74 0.01 0.88
N GLY A 132 -12.99 0.65 1.80
CA GLY A 132 -13.01 2.09 2.02
C GLY A 132 -14.29 2.55 2.74
N PRO A 133 -14.66 3.84 2.65
CA PRO A 133 -13.79 4.94 2.19
C PRO A 133 -12.61 5.14 3.16
N LEU A 134 -11.46 5.62 2.65
CA LEU A 134 -10.34 6.05 3.51
C LEU A 134 -10.65 7.39 4.21
N THR A 135 -10.27 7.54 5.48
CA THR A 135 -10.44 8.81 6.22
C THR A 135 -9.28 9.80 6.07
N GLU A 136 -8.08 9.32 5.72
CA GLU A 136 -6.90 10.11 5.37
C GLU A 136 -6.05 9.34 4.36
N ASP A 137 -5.06 10.00 3.76
CA ASP A 137 -4.30 9.41 2.65
C ASP A 137 -3.48 8.18 3.09
N LEU A 138 -3.46 7.16 2.23
CA LEU A 138 -2.79 5.89 2.46
C LEU A 138 -1.53 5.79 1.59
N HIS A 139 -0.37 5.74 2.24
CA HIS A 139 0.91 5.55 1.56
C HIS A 139 1.20 4.06 1.35
N VAL A 140 1.50 3.67 0.10
CA VAL A 140 1.86 2.31 -0.28
C VAL A 140 3.36 2.20 -0.50
N TYR A 141 3.97 1.24 0.18
CA TYR A 141 5.40 0.99 0.19
C TYR A 141 5.76 -0.43 -0.27
N VAL A 142 6.96 -0.57 -0.82
CA VAL A 142 7.68 -1.85 -0.93
C VAL A 142 8.83 -1.84 0.06
N TRP A 143 8.85 -2.81 0.97
CA TRP A 143 9.99 -3.11 1.82
C TRP A 143 10.87 -4.17 1.16
N THR A 144 12.07 -3.78 0.77
CA THR A 144 13.11 -4.70 0.27
C THR A 144 14.08 -5.05 1.40
N TRP A 145 14.39 -6.34 1.52
CA TRP A 145 15.27 -6.90 2.55
C TRP A 145 16.34 -7.79 1.90
N ASP A 146 17.61 -7.65 2.32
CA ASP A 146 18.70 -8.55 1.91
C ASP A 146 19.38 -9.18 3.14
N PRO A 147 19.15 -10.49 3.42
CA PRO A 147 19.74 -11.17 4.56
C PRO A 147 21.25 -11.44 4.40
N ALA A 148 21.83 -11.20 3.21
CA ALA A 148 23.27 -11.28 2.98
C ALA A 148 23.99 -9.94 3.15
N SER A 149 23.26 -8.83 3.38
CA SER A 149 23.85 -7.50 3.52
C SER A 149 24.41 -7.26 4.94
N PRO A 150 25.73 -7.05 5.11
CA PRO A 150 26.31 -6.85 6.44
C PRO A 150 25.70 -5.64 7.16
N GLY A 151 25.53 -5.75 8.48
CA GLY A 151 24.93 -4.71 9.32
C GLY A 151 23.40 -4.66 9.33
N HIS A 152 22.71 -5.36 8.43
CA HIS A 152 21.24 -5.37 8.34
C HIS A 152 20.66 -6.58 9.08
N LEU A 153 20.79 -6.59 10.41
CA LEU A 153 19.91 -7.40 11.26
C LEU A 153 18.68 -6.56 11.63
N PRO A 154 17.46 -7.12 11.68
CA PRO A 154 16.31 -6.38 12.14
C PRO A 154 16.55 -6.02 13.61
N PRO A 155 16.21 -4.80 14.08
CA PRO A 155 16.47 -4.41 15.46
C PRO A 155 15.89 -5.42 16.44
N SER A 156 16.77 -6.15 17.14
CA SER A 156 16.34 -7.07 18.20
C SER A 156 15.54 -6.26 19.24
N HIS A 157 14.58 -6.91 19.92
CA HIS A 157 13.52 -6.27 20.72
C HIS A 157 13.97 -5.42 21.95
N ARG A 158 15.23 -4.96 22.02
CA ARG A 158 15.77 -4.11 23.09
C ARG A 158 16.33 -2.78 22.58
N ARG A 159 15.51 -1.73 22.76
CA ARG A 159 15.89 -0.32 22.99
C ARG A 159 16.64 0.43 21.86
N SER A 160 15.92 1.23 21.08
CA SER A 160 16.02 2.71 21.14
C SER A 160 15.08 3.39 20.14
N ARG A 161 14.43 4.50 20.52
CA ARG A 161 13.44 5.25 19.71
C ARG A 161 14.10 6.24 18.73
N GLN A 162 15.15 5.85 18.00
CA GLN A 162 15.99 6.83 17.30
C GLN A 162 16.72 6.39 16.01
N TRP A 163 16.53 5.15 15.55
CA TRP A 163 17.33 4.57 14.45
C TRP A 163 16.77 4.74 13.04
N ASP A 164 15.55 5.25 12.87
CA ASP A 164 14.81 5.25 11.61
C ASP A 164 15.32 6.24 10.53
N ARG A 165 16.40 6.99 10.79
CA ARG A 165 16.88 8.08 9.91
C ARG A 165 17.89 7.70 8.83
N ASN A 166 18.48 6.49 8.89
CA ASN A 166 19.45 6.04 7.86
C ASN A 166 18.82 5.15 6.78
N PHE A 167 17.60 4.65 7.02
CA PHE A 167 16.82 3.82 6.09
C PHE A 167 15.57 4.56 5.62
N SER A 168 15.78 5.83 5.23
CA SER A 168 14.75 6.78 4.82
C SER A 168 13.79 6.19 3.80
N TYR A 169 12.51 6.55 3.95
CA TYR A 169 11.46 6.29 2.98
C TYR A 169 11.82 6.92 1.61
N CYS A 170 12.37 6.14 0.69
CA CYS A 170 12.73 6.60 -0.65
C CYS A 170 11.46 6.79 -1.49
N GLU A 171 11.23 7.99 -2.02
CA GLU A 171 10.08 8.25 -2.89
C GLU A 171 10.37 7.79 -4.32
N VAL A 172 9.58 6.85 -4.83
CA VAL A 172 9.77 6.24 -6.16
C VAL A 172 8.53 6.50 -7.02
N ARG A 173 8.61 7.55 -7.85
CA ARG A 173 7.50 8.10 -8.68
C ARG A 173 7.19 7.29 -9.94
N ASP A 174 7.20 5.96 -9.85
CA ASP A 174 7.11 5.06 -11.02
C ASP A 174 5.75 4.36 -11.20
N VAL A 175 4.76 4.59 -10.33
CA VAL A 175 3.38 4.16 -10.63
C VAL A 175 2.81 5.05 -11.73
N ARG A 176 2.70 4.47 -12.93
CA ARG A 176 1.89 5.04 -14.00
C ARG A 176 0.46 4.56 -13.82
N PHE A 177 -0.48 5.49 -13.74
CA PHE A 177 -1.90 5.20 -13.81
C PHE A 177 -2.36 5.08 -15.28
N ILE A 178 -3.29 4.15 -15.54
CA ILE A 178 -3.84 3.78 -16.86
C ILE A 178 -5.36 3.57 -16.79
#